data_AF-A0A973FV21-F1
#
_entry.id   AF-A0A973FV21-F1
#
_cell.length_a   1.000
_cell.length_b   1.000
_cell.length_c   1.000
_cell.angle_alpha   90.00
_cell.angle_beta   90.00
_cell.angle_gamma   90.00
#
_symmetry.space_group_name_H-M   'P 1'
#
loop_
_entity.id
_entity.type
_entity.pdbx_description
1 polymer ?
#
loop_
_entity_poly.entity_id
_entity_poly.type
_entity_poly.pdbx_seq_one_letter_code
_entity_poly.pdbx_strand_id
1 'polypeptide(L)' 'MVVKREISAVLRGVEGRIFYDEPMSQHTSLKVGGNADALVFIESEDQLV' A
#
# COMPACT_ATOMS: atom_id res chain seq x y z
N MET A 1 -1.88 9.99 -13.53
CA MET A 1 -0.61 9.26 -13.75
C MET A 1 0.62 9.92 -13.11
N VAL A 2 0.58 11.21 -12.74
CA VAL A 2 1.70 11.89 -12.05
C VAL A 2 1.80 11.48 -10.57
N VAL A 3 0.68 11.53 -9.84
CA VAL A 3 0.60 11.21 -8.40
C VAL A 3 1.11 9.81 -8.04
N LYS A 4 0.77 8.76 -8.82
CA LYS A 4 1.23 7.39 -8.53
C LYS A 4 2.76 7.22 -8.57
N ARG A 5 3.46 8.01 -9.40
CA ARG A 5 4.93 7.97 -9.47
C ARG A 5 5.58 8.62 -8.25
N GLU A 6 4.95 9.67 -7.71
CA GLU A 6 5.41 10.36 -6.50
C GLU A 6 5.25 9.45 -5.27
N ILE A 7 4.13 8.76 -5.15
CA ILE A 7 3.89 7.77 -4.08
C ILE A 7 4.95 6.68 -4.10
N SER A 8 5.23 6.08 -5.27
CA SER A 8 6.28 5.07 -5.38
C SER A 8 7.68 5.62 -5.06
N ALA A 9 7.97 6.88 -5.42
CA ALA A 9 9.26 7.50 -5.11
C ALA A 9 9.46 7.71 -3.61
N VAL A 10 8.42 8.16 -2.89
CA VAL A 10 8.46 8.35 -1.42
C VAL A 10 8.59 7.02 -0.70
N LEU A 11 7.87 5.99 -1.16
CA LEU A 11 7.84 4.68 -0.51
C LEU A 11 9.07 3.80 -0.79
N ARG A 12 10.02 4.22 -1.65
CA ARG A 12 11.24 3.42 -1.97
C ARG A 12 12.11 3.10 -0.76
N GLY A 13 12.06 3.92 0.28
CA GLY A 13 12.83 3.72 1.52
C GLY A 13 12.08 2.97 2.62
N VAL A 14 10.82 2.61 2.39
CA VAL A 14 10.01 1.87 3.37
C VAL A 14 10.32 0.39 3.24
N GLU A 15 10.73 -0.22 4.35
CA GLU A 15 10.93 -1.66 4.43
C GLU A 15 9.58 -2.38 4.55
N GLY A 16 9.43 -3.50 3.83
CA GLY A 16 8.20 -4.29 3.83
C GLY A 16 7.70 -4.62 2.43
N ARG A 17 6.50 -5.20 2.35
CA ARG A 17 5.87 -5.58 1.08
C ARG A 17 4.87 -4.51 0.67
N ILE A 18 5.09 -3.92 -0.51
CA ILE A 18 4.26 -2.81 -1.01
C ILE A 18 3.54 -3.25 -2.29
N PHE A 19 2.22 -3.20 -2.27
CA PHE A 19 1.35 -3.42 -3.43
C PHE A 19 0.83 -2.08 -3.92
N TYR A 20 0.79 -1.86 -5.23
CA TYR A 20 0.28 -0.63 -5.83
C TYR A 20 -1.01 -0.92 -6.58
N ASP A 21 -1.97 0.01 -6.53
CA ASP A 21 -3.30 -0.14 -7.15
C ASP A 21 -4.06 -1.40 -6.68
N GLU A 22 -3.89 -1.74 -5.40
CA GLU A 22 -4.38 -2.99 -4.81
C GLU A 22 -5.88 -2.88 -4.45
N PRO A 23 -6.75 -3.79 -4.90
CA PRO A 23 -8.19 -3.76 -4.58
C PRO A 23 -8.47 -4.15 -3.13
N MET A 24 -9.01 -3.22 -2.34
CA MET A 24 -9.32 -3.45 -0.91
C MET A 24 -10.43 -4.47 -0.70
N SER A 25 -11.25 -4.76 -1.71
CA SER A 25 -12.23 -5.86 -1.66
C SER A 25 -11.60 -7.23 -1.40
N GLN A 26 -10.29 -7.42 -1.65
CA GLN A 26 -9.56 -8.63 -1.30
C GLN A 26 -9.14 -8.69 0.18
N HIS A 27 -9.11 -7.54 0.87
CA HIS A 27 -8.55 -7.40 2.22
C HIS A 27 -9.60 -7.04 3.29
N THR A 28 -10.84 -6.71 2.89
CA THR A 28 -11.94 -6.39 3.82
C THR A 28 -12.89 -7.57 4.02
N SER A 29 -13.40 -7.76 5.25
CA SER A 29 -14.30 -8.88 5.58
C SER A 29 -15.61 -8.87 4.79
N LEU A 30 -16.11 -7.68 4.44
CA LEU A 30 -17.31 -7.49 3.64
C LEU A 30 -17.07 -7.60 2.13
N LYS A 31 -15.82 -7.83 1.71
CA LYS A 31 -15.39 -7.92 0.31
C LYS A 31 -15.78 -6.71 -0.55
N VAL A 32 -15.78 -5.54 0.06
CA VAL A 32 -16.09 -4.26 -0.60
C VAL A 32 -14.95 -3.28 -0.36
N GLY A 33 -14.60 -2.52 -1.41
CA GLY A 33 -13.52 -1.55 -1.39
C GLY A 33 -12.90 -1.38 -2.77
N GLY A 34 -12.61 -0.13 -3.15
CA GLY A 34 -11.90 0.19 -4.39
C GLY A 34 -10.39 -0.06 -4.29
N ASN A 35 -9.64 0.45 -5.26
CA ASN A 35 -8.18 0.32 -5.26
C ASN A 35 -7.53 1.31 -4.29
N ALA A 36 -6.58 0.82 -3.50
CA ALA A 36 -5.64 1.65 -2.77
C ALA A 36 -4.47 2.00 -3.69
N ASP A 37 -4.02 3.26 -3.69
CA ASP A 37 -2.87 3.68 -4.50
C ASP A 37 -1.59 2.92 -4.08
N ALA A 38 -1.42 2.69 -2.78
CA ALA A 38 -0.40 1.79 -2.22
C ALA A 38 -0.93 1.11 -0.94
N LEU A 39 -0.68 -0.19 -0.80
CA LEU A 39 -0.91 -0.99 0.39
C LEU A 39 0.44 -1.52 0.89
N VAL A 40 0.83 -1.12 2.10
CA VAL A 40 2.08 -1.52 2.74
C VAL A 40 1.79 -2.57 3.81
N PHE A 41 2.36 -3.76 3.65
CA PHE A 41 2.39 -4.79 4.69
C PHE A 41 3.70 -4.69 5.44
N ILE A 42 3.58 -4.27 6.70
CA ILE A 42 4.65 -4.29 7.68
C ILE A 42 4.73 -5.66 8.36
N GLU A 43 5.94 -6.08 8.69
CA GLU A 43 6.24 -7.36 9.35
C GLU A 43 6.68 -7.14 10.81
N SER A 44 6.99 -5.90 11.19
CA SER A 44 7.34 -5.50 12.55
C SER A 44 6.86 -4.08 12.84
N GLU A 45 6.72 -3.73 14.12
CA GLU A 45 6.31 -2.40 14.57
C GLU A 45 7.33 -1.31 14.18
N ASP A 46 8.60 -1.65 14.06
CA ASP A 46 9.68 -0.72 13.68
C ASP A 46 9.47 -0.10 12.28
N GLN A 47 8.65 -0.75 11.43
CA GLN A 47 8.32 -0.27 10.08
C GLN A 47 7.14 0.72 10.05
N LEU A 48 6.49 0.99 11.19
CA LEU A 48 5.35 1.91 11.30
C LEU A 48 5.77 3.37 11.60
N VAL A 49 7.08 3.64 11.70
CA VAL A 49 7.65 4.92 12.17
C VAL A 49 7.75 5.97 11.06
#